data_AF-A0A4S1GCB0-F1
#
_entry.id   AF-A0A4S1GCB0-F1
#
_cell.length_a   1.000
_cell.length_b   1.000
_cell.length_c   1.000
_cell.angle_alpha   90.00
_cell.angle_beta   90.00
_cell.angle_gamma   90.00
#
_symmetry.space_group_name_H-M   'P 1'
#
loop_
_entity.id
_entity.type
_entity.pdbx_description
1 polymer ?
#
loop_
_entity_poly.entity_id
_entity_poly.type
_entity_poly.pdbx_seq_one_letter_code
_entity_poly.pdbx_strand_id
1 'polypeptide(L)'
;AEPEEFYPWHWSVYRLIEGKPAKTAHIADLQAFAIALVDFLVALRRIDPTDGPAPGQHNFYRGGPVSVYDGEARQAIAALEGRIDTRAATTVWEAALAAAWHGSPVWFHGDVAWGNLLVEDGSLSAVIDFGTSGI
;
A
#
# COMPACT_ATOMS: atom_id res chain seq x y z
N ALA A 1 14.50 -10.13 -14.89
CA ALA A 1 15.27 -10.25 -16.13
C ALA A 1 16.02 -8.95 -16.37
N GLU A 2 17.09 -9.01 -17.13
CA GLU A 2 18.10 -7.95 -17.16
C GLU A 2 17.68 -6.76 -18.05
N PRO A 3 18.09 -5.53 -17.71
CA PRO A 3 17.95 -4.36 -18.58
C PRO A 3 18.59 -4.59 -19.96
N GLU A 4 17.95 -4.09 -21.01
CA GLU A 4 18.46 -4.09 -22.39
C GLU A 4 18.55 -2.66 -22.92
N GLU A 5 19.27 -2.45 -24.02
CA GLU A 5 19.52 -1.12 -24.60
C GLU A 5 18.22 -0.31 -24.87
N PHE A 6 17.14 -1.00 -25.20
CA PHE A 6 15.84 -0.39 -25.48
C PHE A 6 14.94 -0.21 -24.24
N TYR A 7 15.26 -0.88 -23.13
CA TYR A 7 14.54 -0.74 -21.87
C TYR A 7 15.51 -0.92 -20.69
N PRO A 8 16.08 0.19 -20.17
CA PRO A 8 17.16 0.15 -19.19
C PRO A 8 16.69 -0.17 -17.76
N TRP A 9 15.44 -0.60 -17.60
CA TRP A 9 14.84 -0.89 -16.29
C TRP A 9 14.68 -2.40 -16.09
N HIS A 10 14.81 -2.84 -14.84
CA HIS A 10 14.51 -4.23 -14.48
C HIS A 10 13.06 -4.57 -14.82
N TRP A 11 12.85 -5.78 -15.34
CA TRP A 11 11.52 -6.28 -15.67
C TRP A 11 11.32 -7.71 -15.19
N SER A 12 10.07 -8.08 -14.98
CA SER A 12 9.64 -9.40 -14.55
C SER A 12 8.36 -9.79 -15.30
N VAL A 13 8.18 -11.10 -15.50
CA VAL A 13 6.97 -11.67 -16.08
C VAL A 13 6.34 -12.55 -15.03
N TYR A 14 5.09 -12.25 -14.69
CA TYR A 14 4.31 -13.01 -13.71
C TYR A 14 3.22 -13.81 -14.42
N ARG A 15 2.80 -14.90 -13.79
CA ARG A 15 1.59 -15.61 -14.19
C ARG A 15 0.39 -14.70 -13.93
N LEU A 16 -0.49 -14.58 -14.92
CA LEU A 16 -1.78 -13.91 -14.76
C LEU A 16 -2.62 -14.65 -13.72
N ILE A 17 -3.17 -13.90 -12.78
CA ILE A 17 -4.20 -14.39 -11.85
C ILE A 17 -5.54 -13.88 -12.38
N GLU A 18 -6.48 -14.80 -12.58
CA GLU A 18 -7.81 -14.46 -13.08
C GLU A 18 -8.61 -13.63 -12.07
N GLY A 19 -9.57 -12.87 -12.60
CA GLY A 19 -10.42 -11.97 -11.83
C GLY A 19 -10.39 -10.55 -12.34
N LYS A 20 -11.25 -9.72 -11.76
CA LYS A 20 -11.39 -8.29 -12.10
C LYS A 20 -11.02 -7.43 -10.89
N PRO A 21 -10.45 -6.23 -11.08
CA PRO A 21 -10.27 -5.30 -9.97
C PRO A 21 -11.57 -5.07 -9.19
N ALA A 22 -11.43 -4.94 -7.87
CA ALA A 22 -12.55 -4.78 -6.96
C ALA A 22 -13.33 -3.51 -7.31
N LYS A 23 -14.63 -3.69 -7.58
CA LYS A 23 -15.61 -2.62 -7.77
C LYS A 23 -16.93 -3.10 -7.18
N THR A 24 -17.75 -2.19 -6.67
CA THR A 24 -19.06 -2.54 -6.11
C THR A 24 -19.91 -3.39 -7.05
N ALA A 25 -19.82 -3.15 -8.36
CA ALA A 25 -20.54 -3.93 -9.39
C ALA A 25 -20.02 -5.37 -9.59
N HIS A 26 -18.81 -5.68 -9.12
CA HIS A 26 -18.22 -7.02 -9.23
C HIS A 26 -18.36 -7.83 -7.93
N ILE A 27 -18.64 -7.18 -6.80
CA ILE A 27 -18.71 -7.80 -5.49
C ILE A 27 -20.16 -8.20 -5.21
N ALA A 28 -20.41 -9.47 -4.94
CA ALA A 28 -21.77 -9.98 -4.68
C ALA A 28 -22.27 -9.60 -3.27
N ASP A 29 -21.38 -9.65 -2.28
CA ASP A 29 -21.65 -9.31 -0.89
C ASP A 29 -20.47 -8.49 -0.33
N LEU A 30 -20.72 -7.21 -0.05
CA LEU A 30 -19.72 -6.29 0.49
C LEU A 30 -19.27 -6.67 1.90
N GLN A 31 -20.14 -7.24 2.73
CA GLN A 31 -19.78 -7.66 4.08
C GLN A 31 -18.87 -8.88 4.02
N ALA A 32 -19.22 -9.89 3.22
CA ALA A 32 -18.37 -11.07 3.02
C ALA A 32 -17.01 -10.70 2.42
N PHE A 33 -16.99 -9.78 1.45
CA PHE A 33 -15.74 -9.26 0.87
C PHE A 33 -14.87 -8.55 1.91
N ALA A 34 -15.46 -7.70 2.77
CA ALA A 34 -14.73 -7.02 3.83
C ALA A 34 -14.13 -8.01 4.84
N ILE A 35 -14.88 -9.06 5.20
CA ILE A 35 -14.39 -10.13 6.08
C ILE A 35 -13.20 -10.85 5.44
N ALA A 36 -13.32 -11.27 4.17
CA ALA A 36 -12.24 -11.95 3.45
C ALA A 36 -10.97 -11.08 3.35
N LEU A 37 -11.12 -9.77 3.14
CA LEU A 37 -9.99 -8.84 3.13
C LEU A 37 -9.34 -8.72 4.52
N VAL A 38 -10.15 -8.64 5.59
CA VAL A 38 -9.64 -8.62 6.96
C VAL A 38 -8.89 -9.92 7.27
N ASP A 39 -9.45 -11.07 6.91
CA ASP A 39 -8.81 -12.38 7.13
C ASP A 39 -7.45 -12.46 6.44
N PHE A 40 -7.34 -11.97 5.20
CA PHE A 40 -6.07 -11.84 4.50
C PHE A 40 -5.08 -10.94 5.25
N LEU A 41 -5.49 -9.73 5.68
CA LEU A 41 -4.61 -8.79 6.37
C LEU A 41 -4.16 -9.30 7.75
N VAL A 42 -5.03 -10.00 8.46
CA VAL A 42 -4.71 -10.66 9.73
C VAL A 42 -3.74 -11.81 9.50
N ALA A 43 -3.96 -12.63 8.46
CA ALA A 43 -3.04 -13.69 8.09
C ALA A 43 -1.66 -13.14 7.73
N LEU A 44 -1.60 -12.08 6.91
CA LEU A 44 -0.36 -11.40 6.55
C LEU A 44 0.41 -10.94 7.80
N ARG A 45 -0.27 -10.20 8.70
CA ARG A 45 0.35 -9.70 9.95
C ARG A 45 0.82 -10.79 10.92
N ARG A 46 0.34 -12.03 10.79
CA ARG A 46 0.73 -13.17 11.63
C ARG A 46 1.96 -13.92 11.11
N ILE A 47 2.39 -13.66 9.88
CA ILE A 47 3.63 -14.24 9.34
C ILE A 47 4.80 -13.77 10.20
N ASP A 48 5.73 -14.68 10.50
CA ASP A 48 6.97 -14.36 11.20
C ASP A 48 7.71 -13.23 10.46
N PRO A 49 7.93 -12.06 11.08
CA PRO A 49 8.61 -10.94 10.45
C PRO A 49 10.13 -11.11 10.43
N THR A 50 10.67 -12.19 11.01
CA THR A 50 12.11 -12.45 11.01
C THR A 50 12.64 -12.42 9.57
N ASP A 51 13.74 -11.69 9.36
CA ASP A 51 14.41 -11.46 8.07
C ASP A 51 13.58 -10.72 6.99
N GLY A 52 12.40 -10.19 7.33
CA GLY A 52 11.65 -9.32 6.45
C GLY A 52 12.36 -7.98 6.18
N PRO A 53 12.17 -7.35 5.00
CA PRO A 53 12.81 -6.09 4.70
C PRO A 53 12.17 -4.94 5.49
N ALA A 54 12.99 -4.27 6.30
CA ALA A 54 12.58 -3.04 6.99
C ALA A 54 12.34 -1.90 5.97
N PRO A 55 11.51 -0.89 6.28
CA PRO A 55 11.21 0.23 5.39
C PRO A 55 12.45 0.88 4.76
N GLY A 56 12.44 1.11 3.45
CA GLY A 56 13.56 1.69 2.72
C GLY A 56 13.25 2.06 1.28
N GLN A 57 14.27 2.46 0.50
CA GLN A 57 14.07 2.90 -0.89
C GLN A 57 13.32 1.88 -1.76
N HIS A 58 13.54 0.58 -1.52
CA HIS A 58 12.90 -0.51 -2.26
C HIS A 58 11.37 -0.51 -2.16
N ASN A 59 10.80 -0.01 -1.05
CA ASN A 59 9.35 0.09 -0.83
C ASN A 59 8.91 1.54 -0.60
N PHE A 60 9.70 2.50 -1.09
CA PHE A 60 9.49 3.94 -0.89
C PHE A 60 9.40 4.37 0.58
N TYR A 61 9.98 3.63 1.52
CA TYR A 61 9.92 3.86 2.97
C TYR A 61 8.53 3.62 3.61
N ARG A 62 7.63 2.90 2.92
CA ARG A 62 6.35 2.51 3.53
C ARG A 62 6.59 1.63 4.77
N GLY A 63 5.72 1.78 5.77
CA GLY A 63 5.85 1.15 7.09
C GLY A 63 6.78 1.88 8.06
N GLY A 64 7.56 2.86 7.58
CA GLY A 64 8.45 3.68 8.40
C GLY A 64 7.83 5.00 8.87
N PRO A 65 8.60 5.82 9.60
CA PRO A 65 8.17 7.17 10.00
C PRO A 65 7.88 8.06 8.78
N VAL A 66 6.74 8.76 8.80
CA VAL A 66 6.34 9.66 7.71
C VAL A 66 7.23 10.89 7.56
N SER A 67 8.12 11.15 8.53
CA SER A 67 9.10 12.24 8.49
C SER A 67 10.06 12.15 7.30
N VAL A 68 10.23 10.97 6.71
CA VAL A 68 10.96 10.80 5.45
C VAL A 68 10.38 11.67 4.33
N TYR A 69 9.06 11.90 4.33
CA TYR A 69 8.39 12.72 3.32
C TYR A 69 8.13 14.17 3.76
N ASP A 70 8.64 14.63 4.91
CA ASP A 70 8.27 15.93 5.48
C ASP A 70 8.52 17.10 4.52
N GLY A 71 9.70 17.13 3.90
CA GLY A 71 10.04 18.15 2.91
C GLY A 71 9.08 18.16 1.72
N GLU A 72 8.83 17.00 1.13
CA GLU A 72 7.96 16.85 -0.05
C GLU A 72 6.49 17.16 0.27
N ALA A 73 6.00 16.69 1.42
CA ALA A 73 4.64 16.96 1.88
C ALA A 73 4.41 18.47 2.09
N ARG A 74 5.34 19.16 2.74
CA ARG A 74 5.25 20.63 2.94
C ARG A 74 5.29 21.38 1.62
N GLN A 75 6.16 20.97 0.69
CA GLN A 75 6.21 21.56 -0.66
C GLN A 75 4.90 21.35 -1.42
N ALA A 76 4.32 20.14 -1.36
CA ALA A 76 3.05 19.82 -2.01
C ALA A 76 1.88 20.62 -1.41
N ILE A 77 1.82 20.75 -0.08
CA ILE A 77 0.81 21.56 0.61
C ILE A 77 0.90 23.02 0.15
N ALA A 78 2.10 23.61 0.11
CA ALA A 78 2.30 24.97 -0.36
C ALA A 78 1.88 25.15 -1.83
N ALA A 79 2.25 24.20 -2.69
CA ALA A 79 1.90 24.23 -4.12
C ALA A 79 0.39 24.10 -4.39
N LEU A 80 -0.40 23.62 -3.42
CA LEU A 80 -1.85 23.47 -3.51
C LEU A 80 -2.63 24.62 -2.84
N GLU A 81 -1.97 25.73 -2.50
CA GLU A 81 -2.63 26.93 -2.02
C GLU A 81 -3.74 27.41 -2.98
N GLY A 82 -4.89 27.79 -2.42
CA GLY A 82 -6.08 28.17 -3.17
C GLY A 82 -6.84 27.00 -3.82
N ARG A 83 -6.33 25.76 -3.75
CA ARG A 83 -6.99 24.55 -4.27
C ARG A 83 -7.52 23.65 -3.17
N ILE A 84 -6.87 23.64 -2.01
CA ILE A 84 -7.28 22.89 -0.82
C ILE A 84 -7.20 23.79 0.42
N ASP A 85 -7.77 23.32 1.53
CA ASP A 85 -7.50 23.89 2.85
C ASP A 85 -6.09 23.46 3.32
N THR A 86 -5.10 24.29 3.01
CA THR A 86 -3.69 24.03 3.35
C THR A 86 -3.43 24.05 4.85
N ARG A 87 -4.24 24.78 5.63
CA ARG A 87 -4.15 24.80 7.10
C ARG A 87 -4.62 23.47 7.69
N ALA A 88 -5.75 22.95 7.22
CA ALA A 88 -6.23 21.64 7.62
C ALA A 88 -5.25 20.54 7.19
N ALA A 89 -4.73 20.59 5.96
CA ALA A 89 -3.73 19.64 5.47
C ALA A 89 -2.45 19.65 6.33
N THR A 90 -1.95 20.84 6.67
CA THR A 90 -0.79 21.00 7.57
C THR A 90 -1.08 20.41 8.95
N THR A 91 -2.28 20.65 9.49
CA THR A 91 -2.67 20.11 10.80
C THR A 91 -2.67 18.59 10.82
N VAL A 92 -3.20 17.94 9.77
CA VAL A 92 -3.15 16.48 9.63
C VAL A 92 -1.71 16.00 9.49
N TRP A 93 -0.88 16.72 8.74
CA TRP A 93 0.53 16.36 8.55
C TRP A 93 1.33 16.42 9.86
N GLU A 94 1.19 17.50 10.65
CA GLU A 94 1.83 17.60 11.96
C GLU A 94 1.37 16.50 12.92
N ALA A 95 0.07 16.15 12.89
CA ALA A 95 -0.45 15.04 13.68
C ALA A 95 0.16 13.69 13.26
N ALA A 96 0.37 13.47 11.96
CA ALA A 96 1.01 12.27 11.43
C ALA A 96 2.49 12.19 11.83
N LEU A 97 3.23 13.31 11.81
CA LEU A 97 4.62 13.38 12.27
C LEU A 97 4.76 13.07 13.77
N ALA A 98 3.78 13.49 14.58
CA ALA A 98 3.77 13.23 16.02
C ALA A 98 3.33 11.80 16.38
N ALA A 99 2.70 11.07 15.45
CA ALA A 99 2.25 9.71 15.69
C ALA A 99 3.40 8.71 15.60
N ALA A 100 3.59 7.91 16.66
CA ALA A 100 4.60 6.87 16.73
C ALA A 100 3.97 5.49 16.87
N TRP A 101 4.48 4.52 16.09
CA TRP A 101 4.18 3.11 16.26
C TRP A 101 5.12 2.50 17.31
N HIS A 102 4.56 1.80 18.28
CA HIS A 102 5.31 1.17 19.38
C HIS A 102 5.13 -0.37 19.40
N GLY A 103 4.41 -0.93 18.44
CA GLY A 103 4.22 -2.37 18.34
C GLY A 103 5.43 -3.09 17.74
N SER A 104 5.47 -4.41 17.87
CA SER A 104 6.44 -5.24 17.17
C SER A 104 6.28 -5.13 15.65
N PRO A 105 7.35 -5.35 14.86
CA PRO A 105 7.28 -5.44 13.41
C PRO A 105 6.25 -6.49 12.97
N VAL A 106 5.52 -6.18 11.90
CA VAL A 106 4.51 -7.09 11.32
C VAL A 106 4.49 -6.87 9.82
N TRP A 107 4.30 -7.95 9.06
CA TRP A 107 4.13 -7.82 7.63
C TRP A 107 2.95 -6.92 7.27
N PHE A 108 3.17 -6.04 6.29
CA PHE A 108 2.16 -5.21 5.67
C PHE A 108 2.32 -5.24 4.15
N HIS A 109 1.20 -5.05 3.43
CA HIS A 109 1.19 -5.01 1.96
C HIS A 109 1.68 -3.66 1.40
N GLY A 110 1.35 -2.59 2.11
CA GLY A 110 1.78 -1.23 1.80
C GLY A 110 0.86 -0.49 0.83
N ASP A 111 0.03 -1.16 0.05
CA ASP A 111 -0.87 -0.52 -0.94
C ASP A 111 -2.17 -1.31 -1.16
N VAL A 112 -2.97 -1.41 -0.10
CA VAL A 112 -4.28 -2.09 -0.15
C VAL A 112 -5.32 -1.18 -0.81
N ALA A 113 -5.27 -1.11 -2.14
CA ALA A 113 -6.17 -0.33 -2.97
C ALA A 113 -7.08 -1.25 -3.80
N TRP A 114 -8.26 -0.76 -4.20
CA TRP A 114 -9.24 -1.55 -4.98
C TRP A 114 -8.66 -2.14 -6.29
N GLY A 115 -7.67 -1.48 -6.88
CA GLY A 115 -6.95 -1.96 -8.07
C GLY A 115 -6.09 -3.20 -7.82
N ASN A 116 -5.66 -3.39 -6.58
CA ASN A 116 -4.77 -4.47 -6.13
C ASN A 116 -5.55 -5.64 -5.51
N LEU A 117 -6.89 -5.58 -5.54
CA LEU A 117 -7.78 -6.63 -5.07
C LEU A 117 -8.53 -7.22 -6.26
N LEU A 118 -8.37 -8.52 -6.50
CA LEU A 118 -9.07 -9.22 -7.57
C LEU A 118 -10.33 -9.88 -7.05
N VAL A 119 -11.38 -9.82 -7.86
CA VAL A 119 -12.69 -10.40 -7.61
C VAL A 119 -13.03 -11.39 -8.71
N GLU A 120 -13.41 -12.59 -8.30
CA GLU A 120 -13.91 -13.67 -9.16
C GLU A 120 -15.18 -14.23 -8.52
N ASP A 121 -16.22 -14.47 -9.33
CA ASP A 121 -17.53 -14.97 -8.88
C ASP A 121 -18.10 -14.23 -7.65
N GLY A 122 -17.92 -12.90 -7.62
CA GLY A 122 -18.46 -12.06 -6.56
C GLY A 122 -17.63 -11.97 -5.28
N SER A 123 -16.51 -12.70 -5.19
CA SER A 123 -15.70 -12.86 -3.97
C SER A 123 -14.25 -12.41 -4.18
N LEU A 124 -13.55 -12.01 -3.11
CA LEU A 124 -12.12 -11.71 -3.15
C LEU A 124 -11.34 -12.99 -3.55
N SER A 125 -10.66 -12.97 -4.68
CA SER A 125 -9.92 -14.12 -5.21
C SER A 125 -8.40 -13.97 -5.06
N ALA A 126 -7.88 -12.74 -5.10
CA ALA A 126 -6.46 -12.48 -4.88
C ALA A 126 -6.18 -11.05 -4.42
N VAL A 127 -5.01 -10.88 -3.82
CA VAL A 127 -4.37 -9.60 -3.55
C VAL A 127 -3.05 -9.58 -4.31
N ILE A 128 -2.75 -8.48 -5.02
CA ILE A 128 -1.60 -8.35 -5.91
C ILE A 128 -0.83 -7.05 -5.63
N ASP A 129 0.31 -6.88 -6.30
CA ASP A 129 1.16 -5.68 -6.19
C ASP A 129 1.77 -5.46 -4.79
N PHE A 130 2.61 -6.40 -4.39
CA PHE A 130 3.36 -6.35 -3.13
C PHE A 130 4.62 -5.48 -3.21
N GLY A 131 4.79 -4.65 -4.26
CA GLY A 131 6.00 -3.85 -4.48
C GLY A 131 6.32 -2.88 -3.33
N THR A 132 5.32 -2.52 -2.53
CA THR A 132 5.47 -1.65 -1.37
C THR A 132 5.42 -2.37 -0.02
N SER A 133 5.53 -3.70 -0.01
CA SER A 133 5.42 -4.48 1.23
C SER A 133 6.68 -4.37 2.10
N GLY A 134 6.57 -4.77 3.36
CA GLY A 134 7.67 -4.80 4.32
C GLY A 134 7.20 -5.29 5.69
N ILE A 135 8.05 -5.14 6.69
CA ILE A 135 7.76 -5.43 8.11
C ILE A 135 7.83 -4.19 9.01
#